data_AF-A0AA39QLG7-F1
#
_entry.id   AF-A0AA39QLG7-F1
#
_cell.length_a   1.000
_cell.length_b   1.000
_cell.length_c   1.000
_cell.angle_alpha   90.00
_cell.angle_beta   90.00
_cell.angle_gamma   90.00
#
_symmetry.space_group_name_H-M   'P 1'
#
loop_
_entity.id
_entity.type
_entity.pdbx_description
1 polymer ?
#
loop_
_entity_poly.entity_id
_entity_poly.type
_entity_poly.pdbx_seq_one_letter_code
_entity_poly.pdbx_strand_id
1 'polypeptide(L)'
;MEEVQKDMQQCILPLALHPAPLDWGTPRRGKLSADQWKMVCSIHLPITLVHLWGVSVGRHRAMLENFLDMVKAIDTTHNREISASHVDSYDHHAFRYLQTAQVLYKDFKMKPIHHVSLHLGEFMQRMGPVHSYRVPAFERLNFLMQRENTNMKSGKLMPMLYATHLLTNNIGELESTFMRTMARASNFLAIFKGDP
;
A
#
# COMPACT_ATOMS: atom_id res chain seq x y z
N MET A 1 0.79 16.46 12.31
CA MET A 1 1.58 16.57 11.05
C MET A 1 2.92 17.21 11.29
N GLU A 2 3.04 18.15 12.23
CA GLU A 2 4.32 18.79 12.58
C GLU A 2 5.38 17.77 13.01
N GLU A 3 5.05 16.80 13.86
CA GLU A 3 6.00 15.75 14.27
C GLU A 3 6.51 14.94 13.09
N VAL A 4 5.63 14.55 12.15
CA VAL A 4 6.06 13.86 10.94
C VAL A 4 7.00 14.74 10.10
N GLN A 5 6.74 16.03 9.99
CA GLN A 5 7.59 16.96 9.25
C GLN A 5 8.97 17.12 9.91
N LYS A 6 9.02 17.22 11.24
CA LYS A 6 10.28 17.26 12.00
C LYS A 6 11.10 15.99 11.78
N ASP A 7 10.48 14.82 11.93
CA ASP A 7 11.16 13.54 11.72
C ASP A 7 11.63 13.39 10.26
N MET A 8 10.82 13.81 9.28
CA MET A 8 11.20 13.81 7.86
C MET A 8 12.42 14.70 7.58
N GLN A 9 12.54 15.85 8.24
CA GLN A 9 13.70 16.74 8.08
C GLN A 9 14.98 16.14 8.66
N GLN A 10 14.86 15.27 9.68
CA GLN A 10 15.98 14.57 10.29
C GLN A 10 16.31 13.24 9.59
N CYS A 11 15.42 12.75 8.73
CA CYS A 11 15.57 11.48 8.02
C CYS A 11 16.47 11.64 6.77
N ILE A 12 17.60 10.94 6.75
CA ILE A 12 18.48 10.87 5.58
C ILE A 12 18.07 9.65 4.75
N LEU A 13 17.57 9.89 3.54
CA LEU A 13 17.20 8.84 2.60
C LEU A 13 18.37 8.48 1.67
N PRO A 14 18.53 7.20 1.30
CA PRO A 14 19.43 6.81 0.22
C PRO A 14 19.09 7.52 -1.10
N LEU A 15 20.10 7.83 -1.90
CA LEU A 15 19.97 8.58 -3.16
C LEU A 15 18.99 7.94 -4.16
N ALA A 16 18.83 6.62 -4.12
CA ALA A 16 17.93 5.87 -5.00
C ALA A 16 16.44 6.06 -4.69
N LEU A 17 16.09 6.69 -3.57
CA LEU A 17 14.70 6.91 -3.17
C LEU A 17 14.27 8.35 -3.47
N HIS A 18 13.10 8.49 -4.09
CA HIS A 18 12.50 9.81 -4.28
C HIS A 18 11.76 10.22 -3.00
N PRO A 19 12.17 11.31 -2.33
CA PRO A 19 11.57 11.71 -1.06
C PRO A 19 10.10 12.06 -1.24
N ALA A 20 9.29 11.70 -0.24
CA ALA A 20 7.95 12.24 -0.13
C ALA A 20 8.00 13.74 0.17
N PRO A 21 7.04 14.54 -0.30
CA PRO A 21 7.04 15.96 -0.02
C PRO A 21 6.81 16.27 1.45
N LEU A 22 7.55 17.21 2.03
CA LEU A 22 7.38 17.60 3.45
C LEU A 22 5.97 18.12 3.78
N ASP A 23 5.35 18.86 2.87
CA ASP A 23 4.02 19.44 3.03
C ASP A 23 2.88 18.50 2.63
N TRP A 24 3.15 17.18 2.61
CA TRP A 24 2.12 16.17 2.34
C TRP A 24 0.99 16.23 3.39
N GLY A 25 -0.24 15.95 2.96
CA GLY A 25 -1.42 16.04 3.83
C GLY A 25 -1.93 17.46 4.06
N THR A 26 -1.26 18.50 3.53
CA THR A 26 -1.80 19.87 3.52
C THR A 26 -2.75 20.09 2.34
N PRO A 27 -3.79 20.94 2.48
CA PRO A 27 -4.69 21.28 1.38
C PRO A 27 -3.97 21.87 0.15
N ARG A 28 -2.82 22.54 0.37
CA ARG A 28 -2.04 23.23 -0.66
C ARG A 28 -1.30 22.28 -1.61
N ARG A 29 -0.87 21.10 -1.14
CA ARG A 29 0.01 20.20 -1.90
C ARG A 29 -0.68 19.40 -3.00
N GLY A 30 -1.99 19.20 -2.89
CA GLY A 30 -2.74 18.37 -3.83
C GLY A 30 -2.48 16.86 -3.64
N LYS A 31 -2.63 16.08 -4.72
CA LYS A 31 -2.57 14.60 -4.68
C LYS A 31 -1.12 14.11 -4.71
N LEU A 32 -0.79 13.17 -3.83
CA LEU A 32 0.47 12.41 -3.90
C LEU A 32 0.40 11.32 -4.98
N SER A 33 1.53 11.05 -5.63
CA SER A 33 1.70 9.87 -6.49
C SER A 33 1.72 8.57 -5.68
N ALA A 34 1.60 7.42 -6.35
CA ALA A 34 1.67 6.11 -5.70
C ALA A 34 3.02 5.90 -4.99
N ASP A 35 4.13 6.26 -5.64
CA ASP A 35 5.47 6.15 -5.06
C ASP A 35 5.65 7.07 -3.84
N GLN A 36 5.11 8.29 -3.88
CA GLN A 36 5.13 9.20 -2.74
C GLN A 36 4.32 8.64 -1.56
N TRP A 37 3.13 8.08 -1.81
CA TRP A 37 2.35 7.41 -0.77
C TRP A 37 3.11 6.24 -0.16
N LYS A 38 3.80 5.44 -0.97
CA LYS A 38 4.63 4.34 -0.50
C LYS A 38 5.73 4.82 0.43
N MET A 39 6.44 5.89 0.07
CA MET A 39 7.50 6.46 0.88
C MET A 39 7.00 6.97 2.23
N VAL A 40 5.86 7.67 2.22
CA VAL A 40 5.20 8.13 3.45
C VAL A 40 4.83 6.95 4.35
N CYS A 41 4.16 5.94 3.80
CA CYS A 41 3.62 4.83 4.59
C CYS A 41 4.67 3.81 5.03
N SER A 42 5.74 3.61 4.28
CA SER A 42 6.72 2.55 4.55
C SER A 42 7.97 3.04 5.27
N ILE A 43 8.24 4.36 5.27
CA ILE A 43 9.44 4.93 5.89
C ILE A 43 9.07 6.00 6.90
N HIS A 44 8.44 7.09 6.47
CA HIS A 44 8.26 8.25 7.34
C HIS A 44 7.26 8.00 8.47
N LEU A 45 6.10 7.40 8.17
CA LEU A 45 5.10 7.08 9.19
C LEU A 45 5.59 6.04 10.20
N PRO A 46 6.24 4.92 9.81
CA PRO A 46 6.81 4.00 10.81
C PRO A 46 7.78 4.68 11.77
N ILE A 47 8.69 5.53 11.25
CA ILE A 47 9.64 6.27 12.08
C ILE A 47 8.89 7.14 13.09
N THR A 48 7.97 7.98 12.63
CA THR A 48 7.23 8.89 13.53
C THR A 48 6.34 8.14 14.51
N LEU A 49 5.64 7.09 14.07
CA LEU A 49 4.75 6.35 14.95
C LEU A 49 5.52 5.55 16.00
N VAL A 50 6.71 5.03 15.68
CA VAL A 50 7.61 4.41 16.67
C VAL A 50 8.16 5.46 17.63
N HIS A 51 8.55 6.63 17.14
CA HIS A 51 9.00 7.75 17.98
C HIS A 51 7.90 8.16 18.99
N LEU A 52 6.66 8.31 18.54
CA LEU A 52 5.55 8.76 19.39
C LEU A 52 4.99 7.66 20.30
N TRP A 53 4.84 6.44 19.78
CA TRP A 53 4.09 5.37 20.47
C TRP A 53 4.90 4.13 20.81
N GLY A 54 6.20 4.11 20.49
CA GLY A 54 7.07 2.97 20.75
C GLY A 54 7.09 2.54 22.21
N VAL A 55 7.05 3.51 23.13
CA VAL A 55 7.01 3.31 24.60
C VAL A 55 5.60 3.47 25.19
N SER A 56 4.59 3.74 24.37
CA SER A 56 3.22 3.88 24.85
C SER A 56 2.63 2.52 25.25
N VAL A 57 1.60 2.55 26.08
CA VAL A 57 0.82 1.37 26.46
C VAL A 57 -0.64 1.52 26.04
N GLY A 58 -1.35 0.41 25.86
CA GLY A 58 -2.77 0.41 25.51
C GLY A 58 -3.05 0.68 24.03
N ARG A 59 -4.02 1.56 23.75
CA ARG A 59 -4.59 1.75 22.40
C ARG A 59 -3.54 2.24 21.38
N HIS A 60 -2.70 3.21 21.73
CA HIS A 60 -1.68 3.75 20.81
C HIS A 60 -0.65 2.69 20.42
N ARG A 61 -0.23 1.85 21.37
CA ARG A 61 0.65 0.71 21.11
C ARG A 61 0.02 -0.29 20.14
N ALA A 62 -1.25 -0.64 20.36
CA ALA A 62 -1.98 -1.52 19.45
C ALA A 62 -2.12 -0.94 18.03
N MET A 63 -2.28 0.38 17.92
CA MET A 63 -2.34 1.09 16.63
C MET A 63 -1.00 1.10 15.91
N LEU A 64 0.10 1.29 16.65
CA LEU A 64 1.45 1.14 16.11
C LEU A 64 1.67 -0.29 15.59
N GLU A 65 1.37 -1.30 16.40
CA GLU A 65 1.59 -2.70 16.00
C GLU A 65 0.74 -3.10 14.79
N ASN A 66 -0.52 -2.68 14.74
CA ASN A 66 -1.38 -2.90 13.59
C ASN A 66 -0.83 -2.23 12.31
N PHE A 67 -0.31 -1.01 12.44
CA PHE A 67 0.31 -0.32 11.32
C PHE A 67 1.58 -1.02 10.85
N LEU A 68 2.43 -1.48 11.78
CA LEU A 68 3.65 -2.20 11.44
C LEU A 68 3.37 -3.54 10.76
N ASP A 69 2.29 -4.25 11.12
CA ASP A 69 1.84 -5.43 10.38
C ASP A 69 1.51 -5.10 8.93
N MET A 70 0.73 -4.04 8.70
CA MET A 70 0.41 -3.61 7.35
C MET A 70 1.68 -3.28 6.55
N VAL A 71 2.62 -2.56 7.15
CA VAL A 71 3.88 -2.17 6.50
C VAL A 71 4.71 -3.40 6.16
N LYS A 72 4.85 -4.37 7.07
CA LYS A 72 5.60 -5.62 6.81
C LYS A 72 4.97 -6.46 5.70
N ALA A 73 3.64 -6.56 5.66
CA ALA A 73 2.93 -7.23 4.59
C ALA A 73 3.23 -6.54 3.24
N ILE A 74 3.12 -5.22 3.18
CA ILE A 74 3.41 -4.44 1.96
C ILE A 74 4.89 -4.55 1.57
N ASP A 75 5.83 -4.51 2.50
CA ASP A 75 7.26 -4.58 2.17
C ASP A 75 7.61 -5.95 1.54
N THR A 76 7.01 -7.03 2.05
CA THR A 76 7.18 -8.37 1.51
C THR A 76 6.74 -8.48 0.04
N THR A 77 5.68 -7.78 -0.38
CA THR A 77 5.21 -7.78 -1.78
C THR A 77 6.20 -7.09 -2.72
N HIS A 78 7.11 -6.28 -2.19
CA HIS A 78 8.09 -5.55 -3.00
C HIS A 78 9.40 -6.31 -3.20
N ASN A 79 9.57 -7.45 -2.56
CA ASN A 79 10.75 -8.27 -2.73
C ASN A 79 10.89 -8.74 -4.18
N ARG A 80 12.13 -8.69 -4.68
CA ARG A 80 12.47 -9.21 -6.02
C ARG A 80 12.58 -10.72 -6.06
N GLU A 81 12.71 -11.34 -4.90
CA GLU A 81 12.79 -12.78 -4.72
C GLU A 81 11.82 -13.18 -3.60
N ILE A 82 11.15 -14.32 -3.77
CA ILE A 82 10.19 -14.84 -2.79
C ILE A 82 10.63 -16.25 -2.40
N SER A 83 10.47 -16.57 -1.13
CA SER A 83 10.67 -17.88 -0.54
C SER A 83 9.42 -18.25 0.27
N ALA A 84 9.31 -19.50 0.71
CA ALA A 84 8.21 -19.93 1.59
C ALA A 84 8.11 -19.04 2.85
N SER A 85 9.24 -18.68 3.46
CA SER A 85 9.25 -17.80 4.64
C SER A 85 8.72 -16.39 4.35
N HIS A 86 8.91 -15.87 3.13
CA HIS A 86 8.31 -14.60 2.73
C HIS A 86 6.79 -14.73 2.63
N VAL A 87 6.29 -15.81 2.03
CA VAL A 87 4.84 -16.06 1.93
C VAL A 87 4.21 -16.18 3.32
N ASP A 88 4.81 -16.99 4.22
CA ASP A 88 4.33 -17.15 5.59
C ASP A 88 4.33 -15.82 6.36
N SER A 89 5.39 -15.02 6.19
CA SER A 89 5.48 -13.68 6.78
C SER A 89 4.39 -12.75 6.26
N TYR A 90 4.13 -12.76 4.96
CA TYR A 90 3.05 -11.97 4.37
C TYR A 90 1.69 -12.36 4.94
N ASP A 91 1.35 -13.65 4.90
CA ASP A 91 0.04 -14.14 5.33
C ASP A 91 -0.20 -13.85 6.82
N HIS A 92 0.82 -14.06 7.65
CA HIS A 92 0.78 -13.72 9.06
C HIS A 92 0.47 -12.23 9.28
N HIS A 93 1.24 -11.35 8.66
CA HIS A 93 1.11 -9.91 8.88
C HIS A 93 -0.17 -9.34 8.24
N ALA A 94 -0.55 -9.77 7.05
CA ALA A 94 -1.76 -9.33 6.36
C ALA A 94 -3.02 -9.74 7.15
N PHE A 95 -3.08 -10.97 7.64
CA PHE A 95 -4.18 -11.46 8.46
C PHE A 95 -4.26 -10.72 9.80
N ARG A 96 -3.13 -10.61 10.52
CA ARG A 96 -3.06 -9.93 11.83
C ARG A 96 -3.45 -8.45 11.72
N TYR A 97 -3.03 -7.78 10.65
CA TYR A 97 -3.47 -6.41 10.33
C TYR A 97 -4.99 -6.33 10.22
N LEU A 98 -5.63 -7.15 9.37
CA LEU A 98 -7.08 -7.07 9.13
C LEU A 98 -7.91 -7.50 10.34
N GLN A 99 -7.44 -8.49 11.10
CA GLN A 99 -8.12 -8.94 12.31
C GLN A 99 -8.09 -7.85 13.38
N THR A 100 -6.93 -7.25 13.61
CA THR A 100 -6.76 -6.22 14.64
C THR A 100 -7.44 -4.91 14.22
N ALA A 101 -7.41 -4.55 12.94
CA ALA A 101 -8.04 -3.34 12.43
C ALA A 101 -9.57 -3.32 12.67
N GLN A 102 -10.24 -4.48 12.53
CA GLN A 102 -11.68 -4.60 12.78
C GLN A 102 -12.08 -4.28 14.23
N VAL A 103 -11.22 -4.62 15.19
CA VAL A 103 -11.49 -4.39 16.61
C VAL A 103 -11.02 -3.00 17.05
N LEU A 104 -9.90 -2.53 16.48
CA LEU A 104 -9.22 -1.33 16.92
C LEU A 104 -9.86 -0.04 16.41
N TYR A 105 -10.37 -0.05 15.19
CA TYR A 105 -10.95 1.10 14.51
C TYR A 105 -12.46 0.94 14.34
N LYS A 106 -13.23 1.79 15.05
CA LYS A 106 -14.70 1.74 15.03
C LYS A 106 -15.29 1.90 13.63
N ASP A 107 -14.65 2.70 12.78
CA ASP A 107 -15.12 3.00 11.42
C ASP A 107 -14.54 2.07 10.35
N PHE A 108 -13.77 1.03 10.74
CA PHE A 108 -13.19 0.12 9.77
C PHE A 108 -14.28 -0.75 9.14
N LYS A 109 -14.38 -0.66 7.82
CA LYS A 109 -15.26 -1.50 7.01
C LYS A 109 -14.42 -2.38 6.11
N MET A 110 -14.64 -3.69 6.21
CA MET A 110 -14.02 -4.64 5.30
C MET A 110 -14.52 -4.39 3.88
N LYS A 111 -13.59 -4.35 2.92
CA LYS A 111 -13.87 -4.17 1.49
C LYS A 111 -13.42 -5.42 0.74
N PRO A 112 -13.98 -5.70 -0.45
CA PRO A 112 -13.53 -6.83 -1.28
C PRO A 112 -12.01 -6.84 -1.50
N ILE A 113 -11.38 -5.67 -1.66
CA ILE A 113 -9.92 -5.55 -1.84
C ILE A 113 -9.12 -6.08 -0.63
N HIS A 114 -9.65 -5.99 0.58
CA HIS A 114 -9.01 -6.56 1.78
C HIS A 114 -9.11 -8.08 1.80
N HIS A 115 -10.19 -8.63 1.24
CA HIS A 115 -10.30 -10.08 1.07
C HIS A 115 -9.32 -10.56 -0.01
N VAL A 116 -9.26 -9.86 -1.16
CA VAL A 116 -8.35 -10.19 -2.26
C VAL A 116 -6.88 -10.17 -1.81
N SER A 117 -6.49 -9.26 -0.94
CA SER A 117 -5.10 -9.24 -0.43
C SER A 117 -4.73 -10.49 0.35
N LEU A 118 -5.68 -11.13 1.05
CA LEU A 118 -5.40 -12.36 1.81
C LEU A 118 -5.03 -13.54 0.88
N HIS A 119 -5.30 -13.43 -0.42
CA HIS A 119 -4.89 -14.42 -1.43
C HIS A 119 -3.53 -14.09 -2.05
N LEU A 120 -2.92 -12.95 -1.71
CA LEU A 120 -1.65 -12.56 -2.33
C LEU A 120 -0.49 -13.48 -1.92
N GLY A 121 -0.53 -14.11 -0.73
CA GLY A 121 0.40 -15.18 -0.35
C GLY A 121 0.36 -16.36 -1.32
N GLU A 122 -0.84 -16.87 -1.62
CA GLU A 122 -1.05 -17.93 -2.61
C GLU A 122 -0.56 -17.52 -4.00
N PHE A 123 -0.82 -16.28 -4.42
CA PHE A 123 -0.33 -15.76 -5.69
C PHE A 123 1.19 -15.67 -5.73
N MET A 124 1.83 -15.24 -4.65
CA MET A 124 3.28 -15.22 -4.54
C MET A 124 3.89 -16.61 -4.60
N GLN A 125 3.24 -17.60 -3.97
CA GLN A 125 3.68 -18.99 -4.01
C GLN A 125 3.60 -19.60 -5.42
N ARG A 126 2.54 -19.28 -6.17
CA ARG A 126 2.27 -19.87 -7.50
C ARG A 126 2.93 -19.14 -8.66
N MET A 127 2.99 -17.81 -8.60
CA MET A 127 3.44 -16.96 -9.70
C MET A 127 4.79 -16.29 -9.41
N GLY A 128 5.32 -16.46 -8.21
CA GLY A 128 6.56 -15.86 -7.77
C GLY A 128 6.41 -14.41 -7.29
N PRO A 129 7.47 -13.61 -7.35
CA PRO A 129 7.46 -12.22 -6.88
C PRO A 129 6.38 -11.35 -7.55
N VAL A 130 5.68 -10.53 -6.76
CA VAL A 130 4.59 -9.66 -7.22
C VAL A 130 5.00 -8.74 -8.37
N HIS A 131 6.24 -8.24 -8.35
CA HIS A 131 6.74 -7.34 -9.39
C HIS A 131 6.73 -7.99 -10.79
N SER A 132 6.79 -9.32 -10.88
CA SER A 132 6.84 -10.08 -12.13
C SER A 132 5.50 -10.08 -12.88
N TYR A 133 4.38 -9.90 -12.17
CA TYR A 133 3.02 -9.86 -12.74
C TYR A 133 2.26 -8.59 -12.36
N ARG A 134 2.97 -7.53 -11.93
CA ARG A 134 2.37 -6.24 -11.60
C ARG A 134 1.86 -5.55 -12.87
N VAL A 135 0.72 -4.88 -12.74
CA VAL A 135 -0.11 -4.37 -13.83
C VAL A 135 0.45 -3.19 -14.68
N PRO A 136 1.53 -2.45 -14.34
CA PRO A 136 2.01 -1.36 -15.21
C PRO A 136 2.32 -1.77 -16.66
N ALA A 137 2.67 -3.04 -16.91
CA ALA A 137 2.80 -3.56 -18.27
C ALA A 137 1.45 -3.58 -19.03
N PHE A 138 0.37 -3.93 -18.35
CA PHE A 138 -0.99 -3.96 -18.89
C PHE A 138 -1.63 -2.56 -18.98
N GLU A 139 -1.31 -1.63 -18.07
CA GLU A 139 -1.74 -0.23 -18.22
C GLU A 139 -1.12 0.42 -19.46
N ARG A 140 0.17 0.15 -19.72
CA ARG A 140 0.82 0.56 -20.98
C ARG A 140 0.15 -0.08 -22.19
N LEU A 141 -0.20 -1.36 -22.08
CA LEU A 141 -0.93 -2.08 -23.13
C LEU A 141 -2.29 -1.44 -23.39
N ASN A 142 -3.06 -1.14 -22.35
CA ASN A 142 -4.35 -0.44 -22.43
C ASN A 142 -4.21 0.92 -23.12
N PHE A 143 -3.20 1.70 -22.75
CA PHE A 143 -2.94 2.99 -23.37
C PHE A 143 -2.62 2.84 -24.87
N LEU A 144 -1.79 1.85 -25.25
CA LEU A 144 -1.52 1.55 -26.65
C LEU A 144 -2.79 1.13 -27.40
N MET A 145 -3.62 0.27 -26.80
CA MET A 145 -4.90 -0.15 -27.37
C MET A 145 -5.86 1.03 -27.59
N GLN A 146 -5.93 1.97 -26.64
CA GLN A 146 -6.77 3.16 -26.74
C GLN A 146 -6.31 4.13 -27.84
N ARG A 147 -5.05 4.07 -28.27
CA ARG A 147 -4.51 4.90 -29.37
C ARG A 147 -4.78 4.31 -30.74
N GLU A 148 -5.14 3.04 -30.83
CA GLU A 148 -5.50 2.40 -32.09
C GLU A 148 -6.95 2.69 -32.46
N ASN A 149 -7.20 3.12 -33.71
CA ASN A 149 -8.56 3.29 -34.21
C ASN A 149 -9.16 1.92 -34.55
N THR A 150 -10.02 1.44 -33.66
CA THR A 150 -10.66 0.12 -33.68
C THR A 150 -11.95 0.07 -34.51
N ASN A 151 -12.40 1.19 -35.08
CA ASN A 151 -13.61 1.21 -35.92
C ASN A 151 -13.46 0.22 -37.09
N MET A 152 -14.42 -0.70 -37.19
CA MET A 152 -14.56 -1.68 -38.27
C MET A 152 -13.37 -2.63 -38.47
N LYS A 153 -12.53 -2.87 -37.44
CA LYS A 153 -11.42 -3.83 -37.47
C LYS A 153 -11.62 -4.95 -36.44
N SER A 154 -12.64 -5.78 -36.63
CA SER A 154 -12.88 -6.95 -35.79
C SER A 154 -11.75 -7.98 -35.92
N GLY A 155 -11.18 -8.42 -34.79
CA GLY A 155 -10.25 -9.56 -34.72
C GLY A 155 -8.76 -9.25 -34.49
N LYS A 156 -8.31 -7.99 -34.56
CA LYS A 156 -6.88 -7.65 -34.39
C LYS A 156 -6.37 -7.65 -32.93
N LEU A 157 -7.25 -7.74 -31.94
CA LEU A 157 -6.93 -7.54 -30.51
C LEU A 157 -7.19 -8.76 -29.60
N MET A 158 -7.70 -9.87 -30.14
CA MET A 158 -8.08 -11.05 -29.35
C MET A 158 -6.96 -11.65 -28.50
N PRO A 159 -5.68 -11.70 -28.96
CA PRO A 159 -4.58 -12.17 -28.11
C PRO A 159 -4.22 -11.19 -26.97
N MET A 160 -4.51 -9.89 -27.14
CA MET A 160 -4.09 -8.83 -26.23
C MET A 160 -5.11 -8.58 -25.10
N LEU A 161 -6.40 -8.78 -25.40
CA LEU A 161 -7.52 -8.62 -24.47
C LEU A 161 -7.59 -9.73 -23.41
N TYR A 162 -7.21 -10.96 -23.78
CA TYR A 162 -7.22 -12.10 -22.86
C TYR A 162 -6.23 -11.92 -21.69
N ALA A 163 -5.10 -11.26 -21.95
CA ALA A 163 -4.09 -10.95 -20.94
C ALA A 163 -4.54 -9.86 -19.96
N THR A 164 -5.43 -8.95 -20.38
CA THR A 164 -5.91 -7.85 -19.54
C THR A 164 -7.09 -8.24 -18.66
N HIS A 165 -7.96 -9.15 -19.11
CA HIS A 165 -9.19 -9.48 -18.38
C HIS A 165 -8.99 -10.46 -17.21
N LEU A 166 -7.94 -11.30 -17.25
CA LEU A 166 -7.68 -12.29 -16.19
C LEU A 166 -6.87 -11.74 -15.00
N LEU A 167 -6.34 -10.51 -15.10
CA LEU A 167 -5.40 -9.94 -14.11
C LEU A 167 -5.83 -8.54 -13.61
N THR A 168 -7.10 -8.17 -13.74
CA THR A 168 -7.63 -6.83 -13.38
C THR A 168 -7.55 -6.49 -11.88
N ASN A 169 -6.98 -7.33 -11.04
CA ASN A 169 -6.62 -6.95 -9.67
C ASN A 169 -5.34 -6.11 -9.72
N ASN A 170 -5.50 -4.79 -9.88
CA ASN A 170 -4.37 -3.86 -9.86
C ASN A 170 -3.70 -3.89 -8.49
N ILE A 171 -2.61 -4.67 -8.34
CA ILE A 171 -1.91 -4.81 -7.05
C ILE A 171 -1.34 -3.46 -6.57
N GLY A 172 -1.05 -2.52 -7.49
CA GLY A 172 -0.72 -1.15 -7.13
C GLY A 172 -1.91 -0.36 -6.55
N GLU A 173 -3.12 -0.60 -7.05
CA GLU A 173 -4.34 -0.09 -6.41
C GLU A 173 -4.62 -0.80 -5.09
N LEU A 174 -4.25 -2.07 -4.93
CA LEU A 174 -4.34 -2.78 -3.66
C LEU A 174 -3.48 -2.07 -2.61
N GLU A 175 -2.18 -1.89 -2.86
CA GLU A 175 -1.28 -1.13 -1.98
C GLU A 175 -1.82 0.27 -1.67
N SER A 176 -2.21 1.03 -2.69
CA SER A 176 -2.76 2.38 -2.50
C SER A 176 -4.07 2.37 -1.70
N THR A 177 -4.93 1.37 -1.92
CA THR A 177 -6.22 1.25 -1.24
C THR A 177 -6.03 0.81 0.21
N PHE A 178 -5.06 -0.06 0.50
CA PHE A 178 -4.65 -0.42 1.85
C PHE A 178 -4.15 0.81 2.60
N MET A 179 -3.17 1.52 2.05
CA MET A 179 -2.61 2.73 2.64
C MET A 179 -3.67 3.80 2.86
N ARG A 180 -4.56 4.04 1.89
CA ARG A 180 -5.66 5.03 2.01
C ARG A 180 -6.74 4.60 2.98
N THR A 181 -7.13 3.33 2.99
CA THR A 181 -8.19 2.83 3.90
C THR A 181 -7.69 2.83 5.33
N MET A 182 -6.43 2.45 5.55
CA MET A 182 -5.78 2.55 6.85
C MET A 182 -5.62 4.00 7.29
N ALA A 183 -5.15 4.90 6.41
CA ALA A 183 -5.02 6.31 6.75
C ALA A 183 -6.36 6.97 7.11
N ARG A 184 -7.45 6.56 6.46
CA ARG A 184 -8.82 6.99 6.79
C ARG A 184 -9.32 6.38 8.08
N ALA A 185 -9.21 5.06 8.25
CA ALA A 185 -9.69 4.35 9.44
C ALA A 185 -8.93 4.74 10.71
N SER A 186 -7.64 5.04 10.57
CA SER A 186 -6.81 5.53 11.66
C SER A 186 -7.04 7.01 11.94
N ASN A 187 -7.62 7.76 11.00
CA ASN A 187 -7.74 9.21 11.12
C ASN A 187 -6.45 9.86 11.64
N PHE A 188 -5.31 9.56 10.97
CA PHE A 188 -3.99 10.00 11.42
C PHE A 188 -3.92 11.50 11.73
N LEU A 189 -4.72 12.32 11.04
CA LEU A 189 -4.81 13.75 11.31
C LEU A 189 -5.40 14.10 12.68
N ALA A 190 -6.41 13.37 13.17
CA ALA A 190 -6.94 13.57 14.53
C ALA A 190 -5.97 13.05 15.58
N ILE A 191 -5.37 11.89 15.33
CA ILE A 191 -4.33 11.32 16.19
C ILE A 191 -3.16 12.30 16.37
N PHE A 192 -2.61 12.88 15.29
CA PHE A 192 -1.49 13.80 15.36
C PHE A 192 -1.85 15.20 15.86
N LYS A 193 -3.14 15.50 16.04
CA LYS A 193 -3.59 16.74 16.70
C LYS A 193 -3.73 16.57 18.20
N GLY A 194 -3.59 15.34 18.72
CA GLY A 194 -3.99 14.99 20.08
C GLY A 194 -5.48 15.26 20.22
N ASP A 195 -6.32 14.26 19.95
CA ASP A 195 -7.71 14.41 20.41
C ASP A 195 -7.68 14.56 21.95
N PRO A 196 -8.52 15.47 22.51
CA PRO A 196 -8.52 15.85 23.91
C PRO A 196 -8.78 14.69 24.88
#